data_AF-A0A3S2UHP9-F1
#
_entry.id   AF-A0A3S2UHP9-F1
#
_cell.length_a   1.000
_cell.length_b   1.000
_cell.length_c   1.000
_cell.angle_alpha   90.00
_cell.angle_beta   90.00
_cell.angle_gamma   90.00
#
_symmetry.space_group_name_H-M   'P 1'
#
loop_
_entity.id
_entity.type
_entity.pdbx_description
1 polymer ?
#
loop_
_entity_poly.entity_id
_entity_poly.type
_entity_poly.pdbx_seq_one_letter_code
_entity_poly.pdbx_strand_id
1 'polypeptide(L)'
;MQSVWARLQFALQHPVDTVETPGGRAHVALGLMRFSESSDGRLAFSRWRRTYKGMVWMPPQSPAEALIEFEDLPNGHTWQADLYAACAFEIHQAERAAGRTPNSGYIHAYVYRCVAPMLRALRQQPEWRTLGRRIQDGLQVDRASMARARRMLRFDRGSRPCTIDLYNLSVANRQLFDRADQDPGTFPGAELMLGTLLRVQKIAPQLNPLTRLRRELMDTGRVTIKPSTWRQLLTLTPAHLRLIEEFYEGKVWPQVVDFLLCLETLKLETLPSPMLLRRVFAQFANSSWRHPSHLREFEAVPRDFAHAVRAAAAAEVSEPALVRDEFPQVADWLRQVDPGLSKLQRRAGWAWLRQRSMQWHQAQHERWNLSNQGIPCPFEPMEWGAFRLEAIHDAVTLFDEGEAMGHCIFSRLDDMLSGTSLLVSIRSREGTPGSWKRVATAECHHDPDRGWFLKEAQGPANQDPGSAVRDVAQRLVTTLNQQASGTRSREFYCPRTASLEVRQRRGCPIGARVEIRLKRLNRALLEGRWFSAESFTDKFWRIERSDVPLQSTERASWMEEAASTSTVFSLLDRGYSVTAMDGPFETEEDAIYALDVAWESSE
;
A
#
# COMPACT_ATOMS: atom_id res chain seq x y z
N MET A 1 -34.75 40.11 27.22
CA MET A 1 -33.36 39.60 27.31
C MET A 1 -32.92 39.30 28.74
N GLN A 2 -33.18 40.19 29.71
CA GLN A 2 -32.89 39.95 31.13
C GLN A 2 -33.51 38.64 31.66
N SER A 3 -34.70 38.22 31.20
CA SER A 3 -35.33 36.95 31.61
C SER A 3 -34.58 35.70 31.14
N VAL A 4 -34.19 35.66 29.87
CA VAL A 4 -33.44 34.54 29.27
C VAL A 4 -32.06 34.42 29.90
N TRP A 5 -31.38 35.55 30.12
CA TRP A 5 -30.09 35.57 30.76
C TRP A 5 -30.16 35.17 32.23
N ALA A 6 -31.14 35.69 32.98
CA ALA A 6 -31.36 35.27 34.37
C ALA A 6 -31.68 33.77 34.45
N ARG A 7 -32.46 33.21 33.51
CA ARG A 7 -32.71 31.76 33.42
C ARG A 7 -31.46 30.96 33.08
N LEU A 8 -30.62 31.46 32.17
CA LEU A 8 -29.35 30.79 31.84
C LEU A 8 -28.39 30.84 33.03
N GLN A 9 -28.22 31.99 33.68
CA GLN A 9 -27.41 32.13 34.89
C GLN A 9 -27.94 31.24 36.02
N PHE A 10 -29.26 31.22 36.22
CA PHE A 10 -29.91 30.33 37.18
C PHE A 10 -29.65 28.86 36.84
N ALA A 11 -29.77 28.46 35.57
CA ALA A 11 -29.47 27.12 35.10
C ALA A 11 -27.97 26.75 35.24
N LEU A 12 -27.05 27.71 35.37
CA LEU A 12 -25.64 27.42 35.65
C LEU A 12 -25.37 27.24 37.15
N GLN A 13 -26.08 28.00 37.98
CA GLN A 13 -26.04 27.87 39.43
C GLN A 13 -26.76 26.60 39.90
N HIS A 14 -27.87 26.27 39.24
CA HIS A 14 -28.74 25.13 39.48
C HIS A 14 -28.84 24.27 38.20
N PRO A 15 -27.78 23.51 37.87
CA PRO A 15 -27.68 22.78 36.60
C PRO A 15 -28.66 21.64 36.45
N VAL A 16 -29.24 21.17 37.56
CA VAL A 16 -30.31 20.19 37.58
C VAL A 16 -31.35 20.67 38.57
N ASP A 17 -32.59 20.78 38.11
CA ASP A 17 -33.76 20.99 38.95
C ASP A 17 -34.57 19.69 39.02
N THR A 18 -34.98 19.27 40.21
CA THR A 18 -35.68 17.98 40.39
C THR A 18 -37.14 18.25 40.73
N VAL A 19 -38.03 17.67 39.93
CA VAL A 19 -39.47 17.78 40.04
C VAL A 19 -40.07 16.41 40.29
N GLU A 20 -40.77 16.25 41.40
CA GLU A 20 -41.55 15.05 41.69
C GLU A 20 -42.76 14.98 40.74
N THR A 21 -42.96 13.82 40.10
CA THR A 21 -44.08 13.59 39.18
C THR A 21 -44.85 12.34 39.59
N PRO A 22 -46.12 12.18 39.17
CA PRO A 22 -46.88 10.96 39.45
C PRO A 22 -46.23 9.66 38.96
N GLY A 23 -45.30 9.75 37.99
CA GLY A 23 -44.58 8.61 37.42
C GLY A 23 -43.16 8.42 37.95
N GLY A 24 -42.74 9.15 38.99
CA GLY A 24 -41.38 9.13 39.53
C GLY A 24 -40.72 10.52 39.51
N ARG A 25 -39.39 10.56 39.62
CA ARG A 25 -38.63 11.81 39.59
C ARG A 25 -38.33 12.24 38.16
N ALA A 26 -38.51 13.52 37.88
CA ALA A 26 -38.03 14.14 36.67
C ALA A 26 -36.97 15.18 37.00
N HIS A 27 -35.88 15.18 36.26
CA HIS A 27 -34.77 16.10 36.41
C HIS A 27 -34.66 16.99 35.17
N VAL A 28 -34.72 18.29 35.36
CA VAL A 28 -34.53 19.28 34.29
C VAL A 28 -33.08 19.75 34.33
N ALA A 29 -32.25 19.20 33.44
CA ALA A 29 -30.89 19.62 33.26
C ALA A 29 -30.82 20.88 32.40
N LEU A 30 -30.17 21.92 32.92
CA LEU A 30 -29.89 23.19 32.25
C LEU A 30 -31.13 23.87 31.64
N GLY A 31 -32.31 23.60 32.22
CA GLY A 31 -33.59 24.16 31.77
C GLY A 31 -34.14 23.64 30.44
N LEU A 32 -33.43 22.78 29.71
CA LEU A 32 -33.75 22.43 28.32
C LEU A 32 -33.83 20.92 28.04
N MET A 33 -33.32 20.10 28.96
CA MET A 33 -33.41 18.64 28.85
C MET A 33 -34.05 18.09 30.11
N ARG A 34 -35.16 17.39 29.93
CA ARG A 34 -35.89 16.74 31.03
C ARG A 34 -35.64 15.25 30.96
N PHE A 35 -35.03 14.72 32.00
CA PHE A 35 -34.79 13.30 32.22
C PHE A 35 -35.88 12.78 33.16
N SER A 36 -36.51 11.67 32.84
CA SER A 36 -37.44 10.97 33.73
C SER A 36 -36.81 9.66 34.14
N GLU A 37 -36.69 9.44 35.45
CA GLU A 37 -36.14 8.21 36.02
C GLU A 37 -37.26 7.18 36.22
N SER A 38 -37.09 5.98 35.67
CA SER A 38 -37.95 4.85 35.97
C SER A 38 -37.54 4.18 37.28
N SER A 39 -38.44 3.36 37.84
CA SER A 39 -38.20 2.64 39.10
C SER A 39 -36.97 1.70 39.09
N ASP A 40 -36.50 1.31 37.91
CA ASP A 40 -35.30 0.50 37.72
C ASP A 40 -34.02 1.34 37.48
N GLY A 41 -34.11 2.67 37.56
CA GLY A 41 -32.98 3.61 37.40
C GLY A 41 -32.62 3.93 35.95
N ARG A 42 -33.41 3.47 34.96
CA ARG A 42 -33.24 3.92 33.56
C ARG A 42 -33.73 5.35 33.41
N LEU A 43 -33.13 6.05 32.47
CA LEU A 43 -33.43 7.44 32.18
C LEU A 43 -34.06 7.55 30.79
N ALA A 44 -35.30 8.01 30.73
CA ALA A 44 -35.87 8.56 29.51
C ALA A 44 -35.54 10.05 29.43
N PHE A 45 -35.42 10.62 28.23
CA PHE A 45 -35.25 12.06 28.11
C PHE A 45 -36.23 12.69 27.12
N SER A 46 -36.49 13.96 27.34
CA SER A 46 -37.23 14.84 26.45
C SER A 46 -36.54 16.20 26.38
N ARG A 47 -36.70 16.89 25.25
CA ARG A 47 -36.06 18.17 24.96
C ARG A 47 -37.12 19.26 24.91
N TRP A 48 -36.81 20.44 25.43
CA TRP A 48 -37.69 21.59 25.37
C TRP A 48 -37.61 22.21 23.96
N ARG A 49 -38.63 21.97 23.13
CA ARG A 49 -38.58 22.29 21.70
C ARG A 49 -39.75 23.13 21.25
N ARG A 50 -39.49 23.95 20.22
CA ARG A 50 -40.50 24.78 19.56
C ARG A 50 -41.36 23.92 18.64
N THR A 51 -42.66 24.04 18.81
CA THR A 51 -43.70 23.58 17.87
C THR A 51 -44.53 24.78 17.40
N TYR A 52 -45.47 24.53 16.48
CA TYR A 52 -46.43 25.56 16.05
C TYR A 52 -47.35 26.04 17.18
N LYS A 53 -47.61 25.20 18.20
CA LYS A 53 -48.44 25.55 19.37
C LYS A 53 -47.67 26.23 20.50
N GLY A 54 -46.34 26.24 20.42
CA GLY A 54 -45.47 26.79 21.46
C GLY A 54 -44.32 25.85 21.83
N MET A 55 -43.66 26.14 22.94
CA MET A 55 -42.62 25.27 23.46
C MET A 55 -43.24 24.11 24.24
N VAL A 56 -42.79 22.90 23.96
CA VAL A 56 -43.26 21.68 24.62
C VAL A 56 -42.09 20.72 24.85
N TRP A 57 -42.21 19.85 25.85
CA TRP A 57 -41.28 18.74 26.08
C TRP A 57 -41.55 17.66 25.04
N MET A 58 -40.56 17.35 24.21
CA MET A 58 -40.69 16.33 23.16
C MET A 58 -39.67 15.21 23.36
N PRO A 59 -40.08 13.93 23.25
CA PRO A 59 -39.11 12.85 23.14
C PRO A 59 -38.30 12.99 21.83
N PRO A 60 -37.13 12.33 21.72
CA PRO A 60 -36.38 12.28 20.47
C PRO A 60 -37.25 11.71 19.34
N GLN A 61 -37.23 12.35 18.17
CA GLN A 61 -38.07 11.96 17.02
C GLN A 61 -37.34 11.03 16.03
N SER A 62 -36.03 10.91 16.15
CA SER A 62 -35.22 10.02 15.31
C SER A 62 -34.11 9.34 16.13
N PRO A 63 -33.54 8.22 15.64
CA PRO A 63 -32.40 7.58 16.31
C PRO A 63 -31.20 8.52 16.47
N ALA A 64 -30.95 9.41 15.51
CA ALA A 64 -29.89 10.40 15.61
C ALA A 64 -30.14 11.43 16.73
N GLU A 65 -31.42 11.78 16.97
CA GLU A 65 -31.79 12.65 18.09
C GLU A 65 -31.80 11.93 19.44
N ALA A 66 -31.99 10.61 19.45
CA ALA A 66 -31.94 9.76 20.63
C ALA A 66 -30.50 9.65 21.20
N LEU A 67 -29.50 9.99 20.39
CA LEU A 67 -28.11 10.12 20.84
C LEU A 67 -27.94 11.38 21.69
N ILE A 68 -28.26 11.27 22.98
CA ILE A 68 -27.75 12.20 23.98
C ILE A 68 -26.54 11.58 24.66
N GLU A 69 -25.50 12.38 24.69
CA GLU A 69 -24.22 12.10 25.28
C GLU A 69 -24.19 12.66 26.72
N PHE A 70 -24.15 11.76 27.71
CA PHE A 70 -24.20 12.08 29.15
C PHE A 70 -23.03 12.94 29.63
N GLU A 71 -21.89 12.85 28.96
CA GLU A 71 -20.67 13.56 29.35
C GLU A 71 -20.54 14.91 28.65
N ASP A 72 -21.23 15.05 27.52
CA ASP A 72 -21.15 16.23 26.68
C ASP A 72 -22.16 17.29 27.07
N LEU A 73 -22.98 17.13 28.10
CA LEU A 73 -23.79 18.25 28.61
C LEU A 73 -22.93 19.20 29.46
N PRO A 74 -22.91 20.51 29.17
CA PRO A 74 -23.67 21.30 28.16
C PRO A 74 -23.00 21.45 26.77
N ASN A 75 -21.81 20.92 26.54
CA ASN A 75 -21.02 21.13 25.33
C ASN A 75 -21.62 20.55 24.03
N GLY A 76 -22.58 19.63 24.10
CA GLY A 76 -23.21 18.98 22.97
C GLY A 76 -23.90 19.97 22.03
N HIS A 77 -23.68 19.81 20.72
CA HIS A 77 -24.28 20.64 19.69
C HIS A 77 -25.82 20.66 19.76
N THR A 78 -26.41 19.56 20.19
CA THR A 78 -27.86 19.40 20.34
C THR A 78 -28.45 20.32 21.40
N TRP A 79 -27.83 20.41 22.58
CA TRP A 79 -28.29 21.31 23.65
C TRP A 79 -28.20 22.78 23.24
N GLN A 80 -27.11 23.19 22.58
CA GLN A 80 -26.94 24.57 22.11
C GLN A 80 -28.00 24.97 21.07
N ALA A 81 -28.34 24.05 20.16
CA ALA A 81 -29.39 24.27 19.19
C ALA A 81 -30.76 24.49 19.86
N ASP A 82 -31.10 23.70 20.89
CA ASP A 82 -32.35 23.89 21.64
C ASP A 82 -32.35 25.21 22.40
N LEU A 83 -31.21 25.59 23.00
CA LEU A 83 -31.07 26.86 23.69
C LEU A 83 -31.35 28.04 22.75
N TYR A 84 -30.74 28.04 21.56
CA TYR A 84 -30.98 29.07 20.57
C TYR A 84 -32.45 29.09 20.11
N ALA A 85 -33.06 27.93 19.89
CA ALA A 85 -34.46 27.84 19.50
C ALA A 85 -35.41 28.37 20.59
N ALA A 86 -35.16 28.03 21.86
CA ALA A 86 -35.93 28.50 23.00
C ALA A 86 -35.80 30.03 23.17
N CYS A 87 -34.59 30.56 23.09
CA CYS A 87 -34.35 32.02 23.16
C CYS A 87 -35.07 32.75 22.01
N ALA A 88 -34.98 32.22 20.79
CA ALA A 88 -35.64 32.80 19.62
C ALA A 88 -37.16 32.79 19.77
N PHE A 89 -37.73 31.71 20.31
CA PHE A 89 -39.17 31.63 20.59
C PHE A 89 -39.62 32.67 21.62
N GLU A 90 -38.90 32.84 22.73
CA GLU A 90 -39.26 33.82 23.75
C GLU A 90 -39.24 35.26 23.20
N ILE A 91 -38.21 35.62 22.42
CA ILE A 91 -38.16 36.93 21.76
C ILE A 91 -39.33 37.07 20.78
N HIS A 92 -39.62 36.03 20.00
CA HIS A 92 -40.72 36.05 19.06
C HIS A 92 -42.08 36.26 19.75
N GLN A 93 -42.29 35.69 20.94
CA GLN A 93 -43.51 35.88 21.71
C GLN A 93 -43.58 37.28 22.33
N ALA A 94 -42.46 37.79 22.86
CA ALA A 94 -42.41 39.15 23.41
C ALA A 94 -42.69 40.22 22.34
N GLU A 95 -42.11 40.06 21.15
CA GLU A 95 -42.34 40.95 20.01
C GLU A 95 -43.78 40.90 19.52
N ARG A 96 -44.38 39.71 19.43
CA ARG A 96 -45.82 39.55 19.11
C ARG A 96 -46.72 40.18 20.17
N ALA A 97 -46.42 39.99 21.45
CA ALA A 97 -47.17 40.58 22.55
C ALA A 97 -47.08 42.12 22.53
N ALA A 98 -45.98 42.67 22.01
CA ALA A 98 -45.81 44.10 21.76
C ALA A 98 -46.46 44.60 20.45
N GLY A 99 -47.25 43.76 19.76
CA GLY A 99 -47.94 44.11 18.51
C GLY A 99 -47.04 44.13 17.26
N ARG A 100 -45.80 43.61 17.34
CA ARG A 100 -44.86 43.57 16.22
C ARG A 100 -44.91 42.23 15.48
N THR A 101 -44.55 42.24 14.20
CA THR A 101 -44.44 41.05 13.34
C THR A 101 -42.97 40.70 13.12
N PRO A 102 -42.33 39.99 14.06
CA PRO A 102 -40.90 39.75 13.97
C PRO A 102 -40.52 38.83 12.79
N ASN A 103 -39.46 39.20 12.08
CA ASN A 103 -38.83 38.31 11.11
C ASN A 103 -38.04 37.23 11.85
N SER A 104 -38.41 35.96 11.65
CA SER A 104 -37.77 34.83 12.33
C SER A 104 -36.27 34.73 12.03
N GLY A 105 -35.85 34.99 10.78
CA GLY A 105 -34.44 34.98 10.39
C GLY A 105 -33.60 36.00 11.17
N TYR A 106 -34.11 37.23 11.32
CA TYR A 106 -33.43 38.26 12.12
C TYR A 106 -33.37 37.91 13.60
N ILE A 107 -34.44 37.35 14.18
CA ILE A 107 -34.41 36.89 15.57
C ILE A 107 -33.36 35.79 15.77
N HIS A 108 -33.33 34.78 14.89
CA HIS A 108 -32.36 33.69 15.01
C HIS A 108 -30.92 34.19 14.88
N ALA A 109 -30.64 35.07 13.91
CA ALA A 109 -29.33 35.69 13.74
C ALA A 109 -28.93 36.53 14.96
N TYR A 110 -29.89 37.28 15.53
CA TYR A 110 -29.68 38.09 16.73
C TYR A 110 -29.37 37.23 17.96
N VAL A 111 -30.18 36.18 18.21
CA VAL A 111 -29.93 35.22 19.30
C VAL A 111 -28.56 34.60 19.18
N TYR A 112 -28.16 34.15 17.99
CA TYR A 112 -26.83 33.58 17.78
C TYR A 112 -25.72 34.58 18.10
N ARG A 113 -25.83 35.83 17.60
CA ARG A 113 -24.83 36.89 17.86
C ARG A 113 -24.70 37.23 19.34
N CYS A 114 -25.77 37.12 20.12
CA CYS A 114 -25.74 37.39 21.55
C CYS A 114 -25.26 36.17 22.35
N VAL A 115 -25.85 35.00 22.14
CA VAL A 115 -25.63 33.83 22.99
C VAL A 115 -24.30 33.13 22.68
N ALA A 116 -23.83 33.12 21.43
CA ALA A 116 -22.59 32.41 21.09
C ALA A 116 -21.33 33.02 21.75
N PRO A 117 -21.09 34.35 21.77
CA PRO A 117 -20.02 34.95 22.56
C PRO A 117 -20.13 34.66 24.05
N MET A 118 -21.36 34.61 24.59
CA MET A 118 -21.60 34.35 26.01
C MET A 118 -21.25 32.91 26.39
N LEU A 119 -21.67 31.93 25.58
CA LEU A 119 -21.24 30.54 25.76
C LEU A 119 -19.72 30.38 25.63
N ARG A 120 -19.08 31.13 24.71
CA ARG A 120 -17.61 31.16 24.61
C ARG A 120 -16.96 31.68 25.89
N ALA A 121 -17.48 32.74 26.49
CA ALA A 121 -16.97 33.27 27.75
C ALA A 121 -17.18 32.29 28.91
N LEU A 122 -18.37 31.68 29.01
CA LEU A 122 -18.69 30.69 30.04
C LEU A 122 -17.80 29.44 29.95
N ARG A 123 -17.47 28.97 28.74
CA ARG A 123 -16.54 27.85 28.55
C ARG A 123 -15.14 28.08 29.12
N GLN A 124 -14.73 29.33 29.31
CA GLN A 124 -13.45 29.67 29.93
C GLN A 124 -13.50 29.58 31.47
N GLN A 125 -14.68 29.53 32.07
CA GLN A 125 -14.84 29.44 33.52
C GLN A 125 -14.53 28.03 34.04
N PRO A 126 -13.79 27.88 35.15
CA PRO A 126 -13.51 26.57 35.76
C PRO A 126 -14.78 25.78 36.10
N GLU A 127 -15.84 26.45 36.55
CA GLU A 127 -17.13 25.86 36.92
C GLU A 127 -17.77 25.12 35.74
N TRP A 128 -17.61 25.64 34.52
CA TRP A 128 -18.10 25.02 33.29
C TRP A 128 -17.47 23.65 33.05
N ARG A 129 -16.20 23.47 33.38
CA ARG A 129 -15.49 22.18 33.26
C ARG A 129 -16.03 21.13 34.22
N THR A 130 -16.59 21.55 35.34
CA THR A 130 -17.21 20.65 36.34
C THR A 130 -18.70 20.41 36.11
N LEU A 131 -19.31 21.17 35.21
CA LEU A 131 -20.77 21.23 35.02
C LEU A 131 -21.36 19.88 34.60
N GLY A 132 -20.69 19.14 33.70
CA GLY A 132 -21.13 17.79 33.32
C GLY A 132 -21.16 16.83 34.51
N ARG A 133 -20.17 16.90 35.41
CA ARG A 133 -20.16 16.10 36.66
C ARG A 133 -21.30 16.51 37.59
N ARG A 134 -21.53 17.82 37.77
CA ARG A 134 -22.64 18.34 38.59
C ARG A 134 -23.99 17.88 38.04
N ILE A 135 -24.15 17.82 36.70
CA ILE A 135 -25.34 17.29 36.06
C ILE A 135 -25.49 15.80 36.36
N GLN A 136 -24.43 14.99 36.18
CA GLN A 136 -24.47 13.56 36.49
C GLN A 136 -24.81 13.27 37.96
N ASP A 137 -24.23 14.04 38.88
CA ASP A 137 -24.53 13.93 40.31
C ASP A 137 -25.97 14.35 40.63
N GLY A 138 -26.47 15.42 40.01
CA GLY A 138 -27.86 15.88 40.17
C GLY A 138 -28.90 14.93 39.58
N LEU A 139 -28.55 14.24 38.49
CA LEU A 139 -29.34 13.16 37.88
C LEU A 139 -29.23 11.83 38.64
N GLN A 140 -28.42 11.75 39.70
CA GLN A 140 -28.16 10.52 40.47
C GLN A 140 -27.73 9.33 39.60
N VAL A 141 -26.95 9.60 38.55
CA VAL A 141 -26.49 8.58 37.61
C VAL A 141 -25.70 7.49 38.35
N ASP A 142 -26.06 6.22 38.13
CA ASP A 142 -25.29 5.10 38.64
C ASP A 142 -23.90 5.08 38.00
N ARG A 143 -22.89 5.43 38.81
CA ARG A 143 -21.49 5.51 38.38
C ARG A 143 -20.95 4.15 37.92
N ALA A 144 -21.42 3.03 38.47
CA ALA A 144 -21.00 1.71 38.04
C ALA A 144 -21.55 1.39 36.65
N SER A 145 -22.85 1.59 36.42
CA SER A 145 -23.46 1.45 35.09
C SER A 145 -22.88 2.42 34.06
N MET A 146 -22.54 3.65 34.46
CA MET A 146 -21.86 4.62 33.60
C MET A 146 -20.45 4.13 33.21
N ALA A 147 -19.67 3.60 34.17
CA ALA A 147 -18.36 3.03 33.90
C ALA A 147 -18.43 1.83 32.95
N ARG A 148 -19.47 0.99 33.08
CA ARG A 148 -19.76 -0.13 32.17
C ARG A 148 -20.12 0.33 30.77
N ALA A 149 -21.02 1.29 30.66
CA ALA A 149 -21.42 1.86 29.38
C ALA A 149 -20.22 2.49 28.63
N ARG A 150 -19.31 3.16 29.34
CA ARG A 150 -18.03 3.63 28.78
C ARG A 150 -17.13 2.50 28.28
N ARG A 151 -17.11 1.35 28.96
CA ARG A 151 -16.35 0.18 28.49
C ARG A 151 -16.98 -0.44 27.26
N MET A 152 -18.31 -0.44 27.15
CA MET A 152 -19.09 -0.89 25.99
C MET A 152 -18.95 0.02 24.74
N LEU A 153 -18.73 1.32 24.93
CA LEU A 153 -18.52 2.31 23.86
C LEU A 153 -17.28 2.06 23.00
N ARG A 154 -16.37 1.19 23.42
CA ARG A 154 -15.08 0.92 22.76
C ARG A 154 -15.20 0.16 21.42
N PHE A 155 -16.37 0.24 20.77
CA PHE A 155 -16.60 -0.16 19.38
C PHE A 155 -17.16 0.96 18.49
N ASP A 156 -17.39 2.17 19.02
CA ASP A 156 -17.95 3.29 18.27
C ASP A 156 -16.89 4.41 18.15
N ARG A 157 -16.43 4.64 16.91
CA ARG A 157 -15.21 5.41 16.59
C ARG A 157 -15.17 6.79 17.24
N GLY A 158 -14.00 7.13 17.77
CA GLY A 158 -13.71 8.39 18.45
C GLY A 158 -13.94 8.26 19.95
N SER A 159 -13.41 9.17 20.73
CA SER A 159 -13.70 9.31 22.16
C SER A 159 -15.17 9.73 22.35
N ARG A 160 -16.13 8.94 21.84
CA ARG A 160 -17.54 9.28 21.90
C ARG A 160 -17.96 9.22 23.36
N PRO A 161 -18.55 10.29 23.87
CA PRO A 161 -19.10 10.31 25.21
C PRO A 161 -20.21 9.25 25.37
N CYS A 162 -20.43 8.80 26.60
CA CYS A 162 -21.44 7.78 26.90
C CYS A 162 -22.85 8.23 26.52
N THR A 163 -23.54 7.42 25.70
CA THR A 163 -24.93 7.69 25.34
C THR A 163 -25.92 7.21 26.40
N ILE A 164 -27.12 7.80 26.42
CA ILE A 164 -28.22 7.37 27.30
C ILE A 164 -28.59 5.91 27.06
N ASP A 165 -28.63 5.47 25.80
CA ASP A 165 -28.99 4.11 25.45
C ASP A 165 -28.02 3.08 26.03
N LEU A 166 -26.71 3.37 26.03
CA LEU A 166 -25.71 2.47 26.58
C LEU A 166 -25.75 2.42 28.11
N TYR A 167 -25.97 3.57 28.75
CA TYR A 167 -26.22 3.63 30.19
C TYR A 167 -27.46 2.81 30.56
N ASN A 168 -28.59 3.04 29.88
CA ASN A 168 -29.84 2.32 30.12
C ASN A 168 -29.70 0.83 29.84
N LEU A 169 -28.91 0.44 28.83
CA LEU A 169 -28.60 -0.96 28.57
C LEU A 169 -27.84 -1.58 29.74
N SER A 170 -26.87 -0.85 30.31
CA SER A 170 -26.13 -1.30 31.48
C SER A 170 -27.02 -1.40 32.72
N VAL A 171 -27.90 -0.41 32.96
CA VAL A 171 -28.83 -0.42 34.09
C VAL A 171 -29.84 -1.57 33.97
N ALA A 172 -30.48 -1.72 32.82
CA ALA A 172 -31.45 -2.78 32.56
C ALA A 172 -30.88 -4.19 32.76
N ASN A 173 -29.57 -4.34 32.57
CA ASN A 173 -28.86 -5.61 32.66
C ASN A 173 -27.82 -5.61 33.79
N ARG A 174 -28.00 -4.77 34.84
CA ARG A 174 -27.02 -4.61 35.92
C ARG A 174 -26.61 -5.94 36.53
N GLN A 175 -27.58 -6.81 36.84
CA GLN A 175 -27.33 -8.14 37.39
C GLN A 175 -26.51 -9.04 36.46
N LEU A 176 -26.68 -8.93 35.14
CA LEU A 176 -25.87 -9.71 34.18
C LEU A 176 -24.43 -9.22 34.17
N PHE A 177 -24.21 -7.90 34.21
CA PHE A 177 -22.87 -7.33 34.30
C PHE A 177 -22.20 -7.62 35.65
N ASP A 178 -22.92 -7.49 36.77
CA ASP A 178 -22.41 -7.84 38.11
C ASP A 178 -21.99 -9.31 38.17
N ARG A 179 -22.83 -10.22 37.62
CA ARG A 179 -22.48 -11.65 37.53
C ARG A 179 -21.28 -11.88 36.63
N ALA A 180 -21.19 -11.18 35.50
CA ALA A 180 -20.00 -11.25 34.67
C ALA A 180 -18.77 -10.82 35.48
N ASP A 181 -18.79 -9.67 36.14
CA ASP A 181 -17.65 -9.20 36.96
C ASP A 181 -17.24 -10.18 38.09
N GLN A 182 -18.19 -10.94 38.63
CA GLN A 182 -17.97 -11.89 39.73
C GLN A 182 -17.59 -13.31 39.28
N ASP A 183 -17.86 -13.70 38.03
CA ASP A 183 -17.63 -15.08 37.57
C ASP A 183 -16.12 -15.36 37.43
N PRO A 184 -15.57 -16.40 38.09
CA PRO A 184 -14.17 -16.79 37.90
C PRO A 184 -13.89 -17.13 36.44
N GLY A 185 -13.00 -16.36 35.80
CA GLY A 185 -12.70 -16.51 34.37
C GLY A 185 -13.30 -15.41 33.49
N THR A 186 -13.94 -14.41 34.06
CA THR A 186 -14.32 -13.20 33.33
C THR A 186 -13.10 -12.45 32.87
N PHE A 187 -13.11 -12.10 31.59
CA PHE A 187 -12.00 -11.45 30.93
C PHE A 187 -12.21 -9.95 30.79
N PRO A 188 -11.12 -9.16 30.67
CA PRO A 188 -11.21 -7.70 30.56
C PRO A 188 -12.11 -7.17 29.42
N GLY A 189 -12.45 -8.01 28.44
CA GLY A 189 -13.36 -7.70 27.33
C GLY A 189 -14.79 -8.24 27.46
N ALA A 190 -15.13 -8.94 28.54
CA ALA A 190 -16.42 -9.64 28.66
C ALA A 190 -17.61 -8.68 28.63
N GLU A 191 -17.55 -7.57 29.38
CA GLU A 191 -18.61 -6.57 29.40
C GLU A 191 -18.79 -5.89 28.03
N LEU A 192 -17.70 -5.70 27.28
CA LEU A 192 -17.74 -5.13 25.94
C LEU A 192 -18.45 -6.08 24.96
N MET A 193 -18.12 -7.38 25.00
CA MET A 193 -18.76 -8.39 24.17
C MET A 193 -20.22 -8.62 24.58
N LEU A 194 -20.51 -8.67 25.88
CA LEU A 194 -21.87 -8.80 26.41
C LEU A 194 -22.73 -7.60 26.04
N GLY A 195 -22.22 -6.38 26.17
CA GLY A 195 -22.91 -5.16 25.76
C GLY A 195 -23.22 -5.15 24.26
N THR A 196 -22.28 -5.62 23.44
CA THR A 196 -22.48 -5.75 21.98
C THR A 196 -23.56 -6.77 21.66
N LEU A 197 -23.55 -7.92 22.33
CA LEU A 197 -24.58 -8.95 22.16
C LEU A 197 -25.97 -8.43 22.57
N LEU A 198 -26.08 -7.77 23.73
CA LEU A 198 -27.32 -7.19 24.25
C LEU A 198 -27.92 -6.10 23.33
N ARG A 199 -27.10 -5.41 22.52
CA ARG A 199 -27.59 -4.46 21.52
C ARG A 199 -28.23 -5.13 20.31
N VAL A 200 -27.78 -6.34 19.97
CA VAL A 200 -28.25 -7.09 18.79
C VAL A 200 -29.41 -8.02 19.16
N GLN A 201 -29.45 -8.49 20.40
CA GLN A 201 -30.44 -9.48 20.85
C GLN A 201 -31.03 -9.12 22.21
N LYS A 202 -32.33 -9.38 22.38
CA LYS A 202 -32.97 -9.37 23.70
C LYS A 202 -32.58 -10.64 24.46
N ILE A 203 -31.85 -10.51 25.56
CA ILE A 203 -31.39 -11.64 26.38
C ILE A 203 -32.25 -11.74 27.64
N ALA A 204 -32.64 -12.96 28.03
CA ALA A 204 -33.32 -13.21 29.29
C ALA A 204 -32.33 -13.09 30.48
N PRO A 205 -32.68 -12.38 31.58
CA PRO A 205 -31.76 -12.12 32.70
C PRO A 205 -31.28 -13.36 33.49
N GLN A 206 -31.91 -14.52 33.27
CA GLN A 206 -31.75 -15.68 34.14
C GLN A 206 -30.59 -16.61 33.76
N LEU A 207 -30.00 -16.45 32.57
CA LEU A 207 -28.89 -17.30 32.12
C LEU A 207 -27.53 -16.75 32.56
N ASN A 208 -26.54 -17.64 32.77
CA ASN A 208 -25.15 -17.22 32.97
C ASN A 208 -24.67 -16.45 31.71
N PRO A 209 -24.16 -15.21 31.85
CA PRO A 209 -23.76 -14.36 30.72
C PRO A 209 -22.70 -14.99 29.81
N LEU A 210 -21.67 -15.62 30.40
CA LEU A 210 -20.59 -16.27 29.66
C LEU A 210 -21.08 -17.52 28.94
N THR A 211 -21.92 -18.32 29.58
CA THR A 211 -22.54 -19.49 28.94
C THR A 211 -23.39 -19.09 27.74
N ARG A 212 -24.13 -17.97 27.83
CA ARG A 212 -24.90 -17.46 26.69
C ARG A 212 -24.02 -16.87 25.61
N LEU A 213 -23.03 -16.05 25.97
CA LEU A 213 -22.06 -15.50 25.00
C LEU A 213 -21.38 -16.63 24.22
N ARG A 214 -20.94 -17.67 24.93
CA ARG A 214 -20.39 -18.88 24.33
C ARG A 214 -21.40 -19.56 23.41
N ARG A 215 -22.63 -19.78 23.87
CA ARG A 215 -23.69 -20.39 23.05
C ARG A 215 -23.94 -19.60 21.78
N GLU A 216 -24.10 -18.29 21.88
CA GLU A 216 -24.35 -17.42 20.72
C GLU A 216 -23.19 -17.43 19.73
N LEU A 217 -21.95 -17.42 20.21
CA LEU A 217 -20.78 -17.57 19.35
C LEU A 217 -20.75 -18.95 18.67
N MET A 218 -21.15 -20.02 19.37
CA MET A 218 -21.20 -21.39 18.84
C MET A 218 -22.37 -21.62 17.89
N ASP A 219 -23.51 -20.95 18.10
CA ASP A 219 -24.77 -21.11 17.37
C ASP A 219 -24.89 -20.19 16.14
N THR A 220 -23.85 -19.41 15.79
CA THR A 220 -23.84 -18.58 14.57
C THR A 220 -23.88 -19.40 13.26
N GLY A 221 -23.94 -20.72 13.33
CA GLY A 221 -24.29 -21.62 12.22
C GLY A 221 -23.24 -21.78 11.12
N ARG A 222 -22.20 -20.92 11.09
CA ARG A 222 -21.16 -20.96 10.05
C ARG A 222 -19.85 -21.57 10.52
N VAL A 223 -19.42 -21.34 11.76
CA VAL A 223 -18.16 -21.88 12.28
C VAL A 223 -18.24 -22.12 13.78
N THR A 224 -17.91 -23.32 14.24
CA THR A 224 -17.86 -23.68 15.66
C THR A 224 -16.56 -23.16 16.28
N ILE A 225 -16.65 -22.14 17.15
CA ILE A 225 -15.49 -21.70 17.96
C ILE A 225 -15.05 -22.85 18.88
N LYS A 226 -13.80 -23.30 18.72
CA LYS A 226 -13.27 -24.40 19.54
C LYS A 226 -13.09 -23.98 21.00
N PRO A 227 -13.12 -24.93 21.97
CA PRO A 227 -12.83 -24.64 23.37
C PRO A 227 -11.46 -23.98 23.61
N SER A 228 -10.47 -24.21 22.75
CA SER A 228 -9.17 -23.53 22.80
C SER A 228 -9.29 -22.05 22.46
N THR A 229 -10.01 -21.71 21.39
CA THR A 229 -10.29 -20.32 20.97
C THR A 229 -11.13 -19.60 22.03
N TRP A 230 -12.07 -20.31 22.68
CA TRP A 230 -12.79 -19.77 23.84
C TRP A 230 -11.86 -19.44 25.01
N ARG A 231 -10.84 -20.26 25.30
CA ARG A 231 -9.87 -19.90 26.34
C ARG A 231 -9.04 -18.66 25.98
N GLN A 232 -8.73 -18.46 24.71
CA GLN A 232 -8.03 -17.26 24.23
C GLN A 232 -8.90 -16.01 24.31
N LEU A 233 -10.19 -16.14 24.02
CA LEU A 233 -11.18 -15.09 24.27
C LEU A 233 -11.08 -14.55 25.70
N LEU A 234 -10.92 -15.46 26.67
CA LEU A 234 -10.78 -15.08 28.08
C LEU A 234 -9.47 -14.30 28.39
N THR A 235 -8.56 -14.19 27.43
CA THR A 235 -7.31 -13.43 27.57
C THR A 235 -7.31 -12.12 26.79
N LEU A 236 -8.34 -11.86 25.98
CA LEU A 236 -8.42 -10.62 25.20
C LEU A 236 -8.54 -9.41 26.12
N THR A 237 -7.54 -8.53 26.03
CA THR A 237 -7.60 -7.20 26.65
C THR A 237 -8.42 -6.24 25.76
N PRO A 238 -8.91 -5.11 26.29
CA PRO A 238 -9.61 -4.13 25.48
C PRO A 238 -8.77 -3.56 24.33
N ALA A 239 -7.44 -3.59 24.42
CA ALA A 239 -6.56 -3.15 23.36
C ALA A 239 -6.63 -4.09 22.13
N HIS A 240 -6.86 -5.38 22.32
CA HIS A 240 -7.08 -6.32 21.21
C HIS A 240 -8.41 -6.05 20.50
N LEU A 241 -9.47 -5.78 21.28
CA LEU A 241 -10.80 -5.54 20.73
C LEU A 241 -10.87 -4.22 19.93
N ARG A 242 -10.00 -3.23 20.23
CA ARG A 242 -9.86 -2.01 19.42
C ARG A 242 -9.38 -2.27 17.99
N LEU A 243 -8.72 -3.41 17.73
CA LEU A 243 -8.32 -3.77 16.37
C LEU A 243 -9.55 -3.99 15.47
N ILE A 244 -10.68 -4.41 16.05
CA ILE A 244 -11.93 -4.55 15.32
C ILE A 244 -12.38 -3.18 14.80
N GLU A 245 -12.32 -2.14 15.64
CA GLU A 245 -12.64 -0.78 15.20
C GLU A 245 -11.71 -0.30 14.10
N GLU A 246 -10.40 -0.60 14.22
CA GLU A 246 -9.38 -0.15 13.29
C GLU A 246 -9.52 -0.76 11.90
N PHE A 247 -9.78 -2.06 11.83
CA PHE A 247 -9.69 -2.84 10.58
C PHE A 247 -11.03 -3.28 10.00
N TYR A 248 -12.14 -3.15 10.74
CA TYR A 248 -13.45 -3.59 10.27
C TYR A 248 -14.43 -2.45 9.94
N GLU A 249 -15.36 -2.75 9.03
CA GLU A 249 -16.49 -1.90 8.66
C GLU A 249 -17.84 -2.62 8.86
N GLY A 250 -18.86 -1.90 9.33
CA GLY A 250 -20.22 -2.42 9.52
C GLY A 250 -20.58 -2.76 10.96
N LYS A 251 -21.38 -3.83 11.14
CA LYS A 251 -21.94 -4.21 12.44
C LYS A 251 -20.89 -4.91 13.30
N VAL A 252 -20.75 -4.45 14.54
CA VAL A 252 -19.74 -4.94 15.50
C VAL A 252 -19.82 -6.45 15.74
N TRP A 253 -21.01 -7.02 15.95
CA TRP A 253 -21.12 -8.43 16.34
C TRP A 253 -20.55 -9.41 15.29
N PRO A 254 -20.94 -9.34 14.00
CA PRO A 254 -20.29 -10.14 12.96
C PRO A 254 -18.76 -9.98 12.90
N GLN A 255 -18.25 -8.78 13.13
CA GLN A 255 -16.80 -8.50 13.08
C GLN A 255 -16.06 -9.11 14.26
N VAL A 256 -16.67 -9.09 15.46
CA VAL A 256 -16.15 -9.80 16.63
C VAL A 256 -16.05 -11.28 16.31
N VAL A 257 -17.07 -11.90 15.72
CA VAL A 257 -17.02 -13.31 15.33
C VAL A 257 -15.90 -13.55 14.33
N ASP A 258 -15.83 -12.76 13.25
CA ASP A 258 -14.81 -12.88 12.21
C ASP A 258 -13.38 -12.72 12.76
N PHE A 259 -13.15 -11.74 13.64
CA PHE A 259 -11.86 -11.52 14.29
C PHE A 259 -11.39 -12.77 15.06
N LEU A 260 -12.30 -13.41 15.79
CA LEU A 260 -12.00 -14.63 16.56
C LEU A 260 -11.70 -15.82 15.66
N LEU A 261 -12.38 -15.93 14.53
CA LEU A 261 -12.10 -16.95 13.54
C LEU A 261 -10.73 -16.73 12.88
N CYS A 262 -10.34 -15.49 12.63
CA CYS A 262 -8.98 -15.16 12.18
C CYS A 262 -7.92 -15.60 13.22
N LEU A 263 -8.15 -15.35 14.51
CA LEU A 263 -7.25 -15.83 15.57
C LEU A 263 -7.17 -17.37 15.63
N GLU A 264 -8.29 -18.05 15.40
CA GLU A 264 -8.33 -19.50 15.33
C GLU A 264 -7.54 -20.05 14.12
N THR A 265 -7.64 -19.40 12.96
CA THR A 265 -6.87 -19.75 11.75
C THR A 265 -5.36 -19.64 11.99
N LEU A 266 -4.94 -18.67 12.81
CA LEU A 266 -3.54 -18.52 13.22
C LEU A 266 -3.05 -19.61 14.18
N LYS A 267 -3.95 -20.42 14.78
CA LYS A 267 -3.64 -21.50 15.74
C LYS A 267 -2.68 -21.09 16.85
N LEU A 268 -2.84 -19.87 17.35
CA LEU A 268 -1.99 -19.28 18.38
C LEU A 268 -2.03 -20.18 19.64
N GLU A 269 -0.93 -20.34 20.36
CA GLU A 269 -0.96 -21.00 21.68
C GLU A 269 -1.17 -19.95 22.77
N THR A 270 -0.42 -18.86 22.67
CA THR A 270 -0.54 -17.65 23.47
C THR A 270 -1.05 -16.50 22.61
N LEU A 271 -1.86 -15.62 23.20
CA LEU A 271 -2.35 -14.43 22.53
C LEU A 271 -1.18 -13.44 22.31
N PRO A 272 -0.85 -13.04 21.08
CA PRO A 272 0.19 -12.04 20.79
C PRO A 272 -0.19 -10.67 21.33
N SER A 273 0.76 -9.75 21.43
CA SER A 273 0.41 -8.38 21.82
C SER A 273 -0.56 -7.72 20.83
N PRO A 274 -1.35 -6.72 21.28
CA PRO A 274 -2.18 -5.94 20.37
C PRO A 274 -1.39 -5.30 19.23
N MET A 275 -0.11 -4.96 19.46
CA MET A 275 0.74 -4.34 18.45
C MET A 275 1.10 -5.34 17.34
N LEU A 276 1.48 -6.57 17.70
CA LEU A 276 1.76 -7.61 16.73
C LEU A 276 0.50 -7.96 15.93
N LEU A 277 -0.64 -8.17 16.58
CA LEU A 277 -1.90 -8.41 15.86
C LEU A 277 -2.27 -7.24 14.95
N ARG A 278 -2.07 -5.99 15.39
CA ARG A 278 -2.26 -4.82 14.53
C ARG A 278 -1.44 -4.92 13.24
N ARG A 279 -0.17 -5.35 13.32
CA ARG A 279 0.69 -5.54 12.15
C ARG A 279 0.23 -6.70 11.26
N VAL A 280 -0.30 -7.77 11.85
CA VAL A 280 -0.88 -8.90 11.11
C VAL A 280 -2.09 -8.44 10.31
N PHE A 281 -3.06 -7.76 10.94
CA PHE A 281 -4.26 -7.25 10.25
C PHE A 281 -3.92 -6.12 9.26
N ALA A 282 -2.89 -5.32 9.54
CA ALA A 282 -2.42 -4.28 8.63
C ALA A 282 -1.92 -4.81 7.27
N GLN A 283 -1.67 -6.12 7.15
CA GLN A 283 -1.35 -6.76 5.87
C GLN A 283 -2.56 -6.82 4.92
N PHE A 284 -3.79 -6.78 5.48
CA PHE A 284 -5.03 -6.99 4.74
C PHE A 284 -5.93 -5.76 4.70
N ALA A 285 -5.85 -4.88 5.71
CA ALA A 285 -6.57 -3.61 5.76
C ALA A 285 -5.73 -2.48 6.35
N ASN A 286 -6.25 -1.27 6.27
CA ASN A 286 -5.73 -0.14 7.05
C ASN A 286 -6.89 0.75 7.53
N SER A 287 -6.59 1.81 8.28
CA SER A 287 -7.60 2.72 8.81
C SER A 287 -8.46 3.40 7.73
N SER A 288 -7.94 3.54 6.51
CA SER A 288 -8.61 4.14 5.36
C SER A 288 -9.37 3.12 4.51
N TRP A 289 -8.96 1.85 4.52
CA TRP A 289 -9.57 0.76 3.78
C TRP A 289 -9.81 -0.44 4.69
N ARG A 290 -11.05 -0.60 5.14
CA ARG A 290 -11.48 -1.61 6.11
C ARG A 290 -12.38 -2.62 5.43
N HIS A 291 -12.42 -3.84 5.97
CA HIS A 291 -13.22 -4.92 5.40
C HIS A 291 -14.35 -5.35 6.37
N PRO A 292 -15.51 -5.76 5.85
CA PRO A 292 -16.57 -6.31 6.68
C PRO A 292 -16.23 -7.70 7.25
N SER A 293 -15.25 -8.39 6.67
CA SER A 293 -14.74 -9.72 7.05
C SER A 293 -13.31 -9.84 6.57
N HIS A 294 -12.43 -10.42 7.39
CA HIS A 294 -11.03 -10.71 7.07
C HIS A 294 -10.76 -12.22 6.93
N LEU A 295 -11.74 -13.06 7.29
CA LEU A 295 -11.53 -14.49 7.36
C LEU A 295 -11.10 -15.10 6.02
N ARG A 296 -11.65 -14.62 4.90
CA ARG A 296 -11.29 -15.13 3.56
C ARG A 296 -9.85 -14.83 3.21
N GLU A 297 -9.40 -13.63 3.52
CA GLU A 297 -8.03 -13.19 3.32
C GLU A 297 -7.07 -14.04 4.16
N PHE A 298 -7.42 -14.29 5.43
CA PHE A 298 -6.68 -15.18 6.33
C PHE A 298 -6.65 -16.64 5.88
N GLU A 299 -7.75 -17.15 5.33
CA GLU A 299 -7.83 -18.51 4.75
C GLU A 299 -7.00 -18.65 3.47
N ALA A 300 -6.83 -17.56 2.72
CA ALA A 300 -6.03 -17.52 1.50
C ALA A 300 -4.53 -17.36 1.76
N VAL A 301 -4.11 -16.99 2.97
CA VAL A 301 -2.69 -16.78 3.27
C VAL A 301 -1.94 -18.12 3.29
N PRO A 302 -0.69 -18.17 2.79
CA PRO A 302 0.21 -19.30 2.95
C PRO A 302 0.24 -19.88 4.36
N ARG A 303 0.30 -21.22 4.46
CA ARG A 303 0.35 -21.95 5.75
C ARG A 303 1.49 -21.47 6.65
N ASP A 304 2.58 -21.00 6.04
CA ASP A 304 3.76 -20.53 6.76
C ASP A 304 3.60 -19.14 7.37
N PHE A 305 2.62 -18.35 6.93
CA PHE A 305 2.29 -17.08 7.56
C PHE A 305 1.78 -17.27 8.99
N ALA A 306 0.83 -18.19 9.18
CA ALA A 306 0.34 -18.51 10.53
C ALA A 306 1.49 -19.02 11.43
N HIS A 307 2.45 -19.76 10.87
CA HIS A 307 3.65 -20.16 11.60
C HIS A 307 4.52 -18.96 11.97
N ALA A 308 4.73 -18.01 11.06
CA ALA A 308 5.49 -16.79 11.34
C ALA A 308 4.85 -15.94 12.45
N VAL A 309 3.51 -15.80 12.47
CA VAL A 309 2.82 -15.11 13.58
C VAL A 309 3.06 -15.82 14.92
N ARG A 310 2.99 -17.15 14.95
CA ARG A 310 3.28 -17.92 16.18
C ARG A 310 4.74 -17.76 16.64
N ALA A 311 5.68 -17.83 15.70
CA ALA A 311 7.10 -17.64 15.98
C ALA A 311 7.39 -16.21 16.48
N ALA A 312 6.77 -15.21 15.87
CA ALA A 312 6.84 -13.81 16.28
C ALA A 312 6.26 -13.59 17.67
N ALA A 313 5.10 -14.19 17.98
CA ALA A 313 4.46 -14.08 19.29
C ALA A 313 5.32 -14.70 20.40
N ALA A 314 6.01 -15.81 20.11
CA ALA A 314 6.96 -16.41 21.05
C ALA A 314 8.20 -15.51 21.26
N ALA A 315 8.74 -14.94 20.18
CA ALA A 315 9.91 -14.05 20.23
C ALA A 315 9.60 -12.67 20.84
N GLU A 316 8.36 -12.20 20.77
CA GLU A 316 7.94 -10.89 21.30
C GLU A 316 8.14 -10.78 22.82
N VAL A 317 8.13 -11.91 23.53
CA VAL A 317 8.40 -11.97 24.98
C VAL A 317 9.82 -11.52 25.31
N SER A 318 10.80 -11.87 24.47
CA SER A 318 12.21 -11.55 24.67
C SER A 318 12.68 -10.34 23.86
N GLU A 319 12.13 -10.13 22.66
CA GLU A 319 12.62 -9.17 21.66
C GLU A 319 11.47 -8.35 21.02
N PRO A 320 10.66 -7.62 21.82
CA PRO A 320 9.43 -6.98 21.34
C PRO A 320 9.67 -5.91 20.27
N ALA A 321 10.74 -5.10 20.41
CA ALA A 321 11.08 -4.06 19.42
C ALA A 321 11.46 -4.66 18.07
N LEU A 322 12.22 -5.76 18.09
CA LEU A 322 12.68 -6.45 16.90
C LEU A 322 11.51 -7.05 16.11
N VAL A 323 10.61 -7.76 16.81
CA VAL A 323 9.39 -8.31 16.21
C VAL A 323 8.53 -7.18 15.64
N ARG A 324 8.35 -6.09 16.38
CA ARG A 324 7.55 -4.94 15.94
C ARG A 324 8.06 -4.33 14.63
N ASP A 325 9.37 -4.21 14.48
CA ASP A 325 10.00 -3.48 13.38
C ASP A 325 10.20 -4.38 12.14
N GLU A 326 10.48 -5.67 12.35
CA GLU A 326 10.83 -6.60 11.25
C GLU A 326 9.67 -7.51 10.80
N PHE A 327 8.59 -7.65 11.58
CA PHE A 327 7.45 -8.48 11.17
C PHE A 327 6.83 -8.11 9.81
N PRO A 328 6.64 -6.83 9.46
CA PRO A 328 6.11 -6.47 8.14
C PRO A 328 6.94 -7.02 6.97
N GLN A 329 8.27 -7.04 7.09
CA GLN A 329 9.16 -7.56 6.04
C GLN A 329 9.04 -9.08 5.89
N VAL A 330 8.93 -9.80 7.00
CA VAL A 330 8.72 -11.26 7.01
C VAL A 330 7.36 -11.61 6.44
N ALA A 331 6.32 -10.86 6.81
CA ALA A 331 4.97 -11.03 6.30
C ALA A 331 4.90 -10.82 4.78
N ASP A 332 5.53 -9.76 4.27
CA ASP A 332 5.59 -9.46 2.84
C ASP A 332 6.32 -10.57 2.06
N TRP A 333 7.50 -10.98 2.53
CA TRP A 333 8.27 -12.08 1.94
C TRP A 333 7.44 -13.37 1.82
N LEU A 334 6.77 -13.78 2.89
CA LEU A 334 5.97 -15.02 2.90
C LEU A 334 4.76 -14.95 1.96
N ARG A 335 4.16 -13.76 1.80
CA ARG A 335 3.03 -13.57 0.89
C ARG A 335 3.45 -13.61 -0.58
N GLN A 336 4.64 -13.11 -0.90
CA GLN A 336 5.13 -13.07 -2.27
C GLN A 336 5.72 -14.41 -2.74
N VAL A 337 6.40 -15.14 -1.85
CA VAL A 337 7.17 -16.34 -2.24
C VAL A 337 6.45 -17.65 -1.93
N ASP A 338 5.65 -17.73 -0.86
CA ASP A 338 5.13 -19.00 -0.30
C ASP A 338 6.16 -20.15 -0.32
N PRO A 339 7.25 -20.03 0.46
CA PRO A 339 8.42 -20.90 0.30
C PRO A 339 8.22 -22.37 0.67
N GLY A 340 7.08 -22.77 1.25
CA GLY A 340 6.82 -24.14 1.67
C GLY A 340 7.79 -24.65 2.73
N LEU A 341 7.83 -23.99 3.90
CA LEU A 341 8.80 -24.25 4.96
C LEU A 341 8.78 -25.71 5.45
N SER A 342 9.96 -26.32 5.44
CA SER A 342 10.21 -27.65 6.00
C SER A 342 10.07 -27.68 7.53
N LYS A 343 9.93 -28.89 8.08
CA LYS A 343 9.86 -29.11 9.54
C LYS A 343 11.07 -28.56 10.30
N LEU A 344 12.27 -28.63 9.72
CA LEU A 344 13.50 -28.10 10.33
C LEU A 344 13.50 -26.57 10.33
N GLN A 345 13.09 -25.95 9.22
CA GLN A 345 13.00 -24.48 9.12
C GLN A 345 11.96 -23.92 10.10
N ARG A 346 10.80 -24.58 10.23
CA ARG A 346 9.79 -24.19 11.23
C ARG A 346 10.28 -24.31 12.67
N ARG A 347 11.20 -25.24 12.96
CA ARG A 347 11.81 -25.39 14.30
C ARG A 347 12.85 -24.32 14.59
N ALA A 348 13.47 -23.74 13.56
CA ALA A 348 14.47 -22.68 13.73
C ALA A 348 13.86 -21.35 14.22
N GLY A 349 12.54 -21.17 14.08
CA GLY A 349 11.78 -20.10 14.71
C GLY A 349 12.01 -18.71 14.10
N TRP A 350 11.77 -17.67 14.90
CA TRP A 350 11.71 -16.28 14.44
C TRP A 350 13.01 -15.77 13.82
N ALA A 351 14.16 -16.03 14.47
CA ALA A 351 15.45 -15.55 14.01
C ALA A 351 15.79 -16.01 12.58
N TRP A 352 15.41 -17.24 12.23
CA TRP A 352 15.61 -17.80 10.90
C TRP A 352 14.69 -17.16 9.85
N LEU A 353 13.39 -16.99 10.16
CA LEU A 353 12.43 -16.34 9.28
C LEU A 353 12.86 -14.91 8.94
N ARG A 354 13.31 -14.20 9.96
CA ARG A 354 13.85 -12.85 9.87
C ARG A 354 15.07 -12.78 8.94
N GLN A 355 16.08 -13.61 9.20
CA GLN A 355 17.29 -13.67 8.38
C GLN A 355 16.97 -13.96 6.90
N ARG A 356 16.04 -14.89 6.63
CA ARG A 356 15.64 -15.22 5.26
C ARG A 356 14.86 -14.11 4.57
N SER A 357 13.96 -13.45 5.30
CA SER A 357 13.25 -12.27 4.80
C SER A 357 14.23 -11.14 4.44
N MET A 358 15.21 -10.85 5.30
CA MET A 358 16.23 -9.83 5.03
C MET A 358 17.06 -10.16 3.78
N GLN A 359 17.49 -11.41 3.62
CA GLN A 359 18.21 -11.87 2.43
C GLN A 359 17.37 -11.69 1.16
N TRP A 360 16.09 -12.01 1.23
CA TRP A 360 15.17 -11.84 0.10
C TRP A 360 14.96 -10.37 -0.25
N HIS A 361 14.70 -9.50 0.73
CA HIS A 361 14.54 -8.05 0.52
C HIS A 361 15.82 -7.41 -0.03
N GLN A 362 16.98 -7.82 0.45
CA GLN A 362 18.27 -7.36 -0.09
C GLN A 362 18.41 -7.76 -1.57
N ALA A 363 18.09 -9.01 -1.91
CA ALA A 363 18.11 -9.46 -3.30
C ALA A 363 17.10 -8.70 -4.18
N GLN A 364 15.89 -8.41 -3.69
CA GLN A 364 14.92 -7.59 -4.42
C GLN A 364 15.40 -6.14 -4.63
N HIS A 365 16.04 -5.56 -3.61
CA HIS A 365 16.60 -4.21 -3.73
C HIS A 365 17.75 -4.17 -4.75
N GLU A 366 18.63 -5.17 -4.72
CA GLU A 366 19.69 -5.34 -5.72
C GLU A 366 19.08 -5.48 -7.13
N ARG A 367 18.10 -6.36 -7.33
CA ARG A 367 17.37 -6.50 -8.61
C ARG A 367 16.76 -5.18 -9.09
N TRP A 368 16.12 -4.42 -8.20
CA TRP A 368 15.52 -3.13 -8.54
C TRP A 368 16.57 -2.12 -9.02
N ASN A 369 17.72 -2.03 -8.35
CA ASN A 369 18.80 -1.13 -8.75
C ASN A 369 19.42 -1.51 -10.12
N LEU A 370 19.28 -2.76 -10.52
CA LEU A 370 19.80 -3.32 -11.77
C LEU A 370 18.81 -3.24 -12.94
N SER A 371 17.53 -2.93 -12.70
CA SER A 371 16.47 -3.06 -13.72
C SER A 371 16.63 -2.20 -14.97
N ASN A 372 17.49 -1.18 -14.92
CA ASN A 372 17.76 -0.27 -16.03
C ASN A 372 19.14 -0.52 -16.68
N GLN A 373 19.86 -1.57 -16.28
CA GLN A 373 21.20 -1.88 -16.78
C GLN A 373 21.14 -3.10 -17.69
N GLY A 374 21.37 -2.89 -18.98
CA GLY A 374 21.45 -3.96 -19.96
C GLY A 374 21.98 -3.48 -21.30
N ILE A 375 22.31 -4.45 -22.14
CA ILE A 375 22.66 -4.27 -23.54
C ILE A 375 21.53 -4.83 -24.41
N PRO A 376 21.41 -4.40 -25.69
CA PRO A 376 20.48 -5.01 -26.62
C PRO A 376 20.67 -6.54 -26.67
N CYS A 377 19.55 -7.29 -26.71
CA CYS A 377 19.60 -8.75 -26.76
C CYS A 377 20.37 -9.19 -28.02
N PRO A 378 21.47 -9.95 -27.85
CA PRO A 378 22.42 -10.14 -28.93
C PRO A 378 22.01 -11.18 -29.96
N PHE A 379 21.13 -12.09 -29.57
CA PHE A 379 20.51 -13.07 -30.45
C PHE A 379 19.23 -13.63 -29.80
N GLU A 380 18.28 -14.02 -30.64
CA GLU A 380 17.11 -14.79 -30.19
C GLU A 380 17.52 -16.18 -29.68
N PRO A 381 16.81 -16.74 -28.67
CA PRO A 381 17.14 -18.04 -28.12
C PRO A 381 17.35 -19.12 -29.19
N MET A 382 18.48 -19.83 -29.12
CA MET A 382 18.85 -20.88 -30.08
C MET A 382 18.61 -22.26 -29.49
N GLU A 383 17.99 -23.16 -30.25
CA GLU A 383 17.78 -24.55 -29.83
C GLU A 383 18.65 -25.51 -30.65
N TRP A 384 19.51 -26.26 -29.98
CA TRP A 384 20.39 -27.27 -30.56
C TRP A 384 20.20 -28.62 -29.89
N GLY A 385 19.36 -29.46 -30.51
CA GLY A 385 19.04 -30.78 -29.99
C GLY A 385 18.33 -30.69 -28.64
N ALA A 386 18.96 -31.24 -27.59
CA ALA A 386 18.43 -31.23 -26.23
C ALA A 386 18.74 -29.94 -25.45
N PHE A 387 19.44 -28.97 -26.06
CA PHE A 387 19.88 -27.75 -25.42
C PHE A 387 19.23 -26.51 -26.00
N ARG A 388 18.98 -25.52 -25.13
CA ARG A 388 18.56 -24.17 -25.49
C ARG A 388 19.56 -23.17 -24.92
N LEU A 389 19.97 -22.23 -25.76
CA LEU A 389 20.92 -21.18 -25.43
C LEU A 389 20.16 -19.85 -25.38
N GLU A 390 20.27 -19.15 -24.27
CA GLU A 390 19.64 -17.84 -24.05
C GLU A 390 20.71 -16.84 -23.66
N ALA A 391 20.83 -15.73 -24.39
CA ALA A 391 21.75 -14.67 -24.03
C ALA A 391 21.31 -13.99 -22.72
N ILE A 392 22.26 -13.74 -21.84
CA ILE A 392 22.07 -12.92 -20.65
C ILE A 392 22.53 -11.52 -21.04
N HIS A 393 21.57 -10.61 -21.21
CA HIS A 393 21.81 -9.29 -21.78
C HIS A 393 21.42 -8.14 -20.85
N ASP A 394 20.92 -8.43 -19.65
CA ASP A 394 20.60 -7.45 -18.64
C ASP A 394 21.02 -7.94 -17.26
N ALA A 395 21.22 -6.98 -16.36
CA ALA A 395 21.76 -7.23 -15.04
C ALA A 395 20.81 -8.02 -14.13
N VAL A 396 19.49 -7.94 -14.37
CA VAL A 396 18.49 -8.72 -13.62
C VAL A 396 18.55 -10.19 -14.03
N THR A 397 18.58 -10.47 -15.33
CA THR A 397 18.74 -11.83 -15.86
C THR A 397 20.07 -12.45 -15.40
N LEU A 398 21.15 -11.65 -15.32
CA LEU A 398 22.44 -12.10 -14.80
C LEU A 398 22.37 -12.46 -13.31
N PHE A 399 21.69 -11.64 -12.51
CA PHE A 399 21.45 -11.91 -11.10
C PHE A 399 20.63 -13.18 -10.90
N ASP A 400 19.53 -13.33 -11.65
CA ASP A 400 18.66 -14.50 -11.64
C ASP A 400 19.40 -15.79 -12.01
N GLU A 401 20.29 -15.72 -13.01
CA GLU A 401 21.11 -16.85 -13.41
C GLU A 401 22.09 -17.23 -12.28
N GLY A 402 22.79 -16.25 -11.70
CA GLY A 402 23.74 -16.47 -10.62
C GLY A 402 23.10 -17.10 -9.37
N GLU A 403 21.92 -16.64 -8.99
CA GLU A 403 21.14 -17.19 -7.87
C GLU A 403 20.69 -18.63 -8.17
N ALA A 404 20.14 -18.88 -9.36
CA ALA A 404 19.64 -20.20 -9.75
C ALA A 404 20.76 -21.25 -9.89
N MET A 405 21.92 -20.83 -10.39
CA MET A 405 23.07 -21.70 -10.63
C MET A 405 24.00 -21.78 -9.41
N GLY A 406 23.90 -20.87 -8.45
CA GLY A 406 24.71 -20.88 -7.22
C GLY A 406 26.19 -20.57 -7.48
N HIS A 407 26.50 -19.69 -8.44
CA HIS A 407 27.87 -19.30 -8.78
C HIS A 407 28.03 -17.80 -8.98
N CYS A 408 29.26 -17.30 -8.90
CA CYS A 408 29.58 -15.86 -8.83
C CYS A 408 29.58 -15.16 -10.20
N ILE A 409 28.70 -15.54 -11.12
CA ILE A 409 28.67 -14.98 -12.48
C ILE A 409 28.41 -13.46 -12.50
N PHE A 410 27.80 -12.93 -11.44
CA PHE A 410 27.57 -11.50 -11.28
C PHE A 410 28.86 -10.66 -11.30
N SER A 411 30.03 -11.25 -11.00
CA SER A 411 31.33 -10.56 -11.15
C SER A 411 31.69 -10.23 -12.61
N ARG A 412 30.89 -10.70 -13.58
CA ARG A 412 31.03 -10.42 -15.02
C ARG A 412 30.12 -9.29 -15.51
N LEU A 413 29.40 -8.62 -14.61
CA LEU A 413 28.45 -7.57 -14.97
C LEU A 413 29.10 -6.45 -15.81
N ASP A 414 30.23 -5.91 -15.36
CA ASP A 414 30.92 -4.81 -16.06
C ASP A 414 31.44 -5.25 -17.44
N ASP A 415 31.95 -6.47 -17.55
CA ASP A 415 32.41 -7.06 -18.82
C ASP A 415 31.23 -7.29 -19.80
N MET A 416 30.07 -7.69 -19.27
CA MET A 416 28.84 -7.83 -20.05
C MET A 416 28.33 -6.48 -20.55
N LEU A 417 28.22 -5.49 -19.65
CA LEU A 417 27.69 -4.15 -19.98
C LEU A 417 28.61 -3.37 -20.94
N SER A 418 29.93 -3.58 -20.86
CA SER A 418 30.89 -2.98 -21.81
C SER A 418 30.92 -3.69 -23.18
N GLY A 419 30.28 -4.86 -23.29
CA GLY A 419 30.32 -5.70 -24.48
C GLY A 419 31.70 -6.30 -24.75
N THR A 420 32.54 -6.50 -23.74
CA THR A 420 33.75 -7.32 -23.86
C THR A 420 33.43 -8.81 -23.70
N SER A 421 32.33 -9.10 -23.00
CA SER A 421 31.86 -10.46 -22.75
C SER A 421 30.40 -10.64 -23.14
N LEU A 422 30.09 -11.83 -23.65
CA LEU A 422 28.75 -12.32 -23.89
C LEU A 422 28.50 -13.51 -22.97
N LEU A 423 27.51 -13.36 -22.09
CA LEU A 423 27.11 -14.39 -21.14
C LEU A 423 25.89 -15.12 -21.70
N VAL A 424 25.87 -16.45 -21.62
CA VAL A 424 24.82 -17.29 -22.20
C VAL A 424 24.38 -18.38 -21.24
N SER A 425 23.11 -18.39 -20.88
CA SER A 425 22.46 -19.47 -20.14
C SER A 425 22.25 -20.67 -21.06
N ILE A 426 22.82 -21.82 -20.69
CA ILE A 426 22.62 -23.09 -21.38
C ILE A 426 21.63 -23.93 -20.57
N ARG A 427 20.54 -24.30 -21.22
CA ARG A 427 19.44 -25.04 -20.61
C ARG A 427 19.24 -26.38 -21.30
N SER A 428 18.90 -27.42 -20.55
CA SER A 428 18.62 -28.77 -21.03
C SER A 428 17.15 -29.10 -20.90
N ARG A 429 16.65 -29.89 -21.85
CA ARG A 429 15.30 -30.45 -21.85
C ARG A 429 15.25 -31.75 -21.04
N GLU A 430 15.65 -31.70 -19.77
CA GLU A 430 15.59 -32.84 -18.85
C GLU A 430 14.50 -32.65 -17.79
N GLY A 431 13.70 -33.70 -17.56
CA GLY A 431 12.76 -33.79 -16.44
C GLY A 431 11.29 -33.66 -16.84
N THR A 432 10.85 -32.48 -17.26
CA THR A 432 9.41 -32.20 -17.47
C THR A 432 9.12 -31.68 -18.88
N PRO A 433 8.18 -32.29 -19.63
CA PRO A 433 7.77 -31.80 -20.94
C PRO A 433 7.35 -30.33 -20.88
N GLY A 434 7.99 -29.49 -21.70
CA GLY A 434 7.69 -28.05 -21.77
C GLY A 434 8.52 -27.16 -20.83
N SER A 435 9.40 -27.73 -20.01
CA SER A 435 10.32 -26.95 -19.16
C SER A 435 11.78 -27.10 -19.59
N TRP A 436 12.55 -26.02 -19.48
CA TRP A 436 13.99 -25.99 -19.73
C TRP A 436 14.72 -25.79 -18.39
N LYS A 437 15.60 -26.71 -18.03
CA LYS A 437 16.39 -26.63 -16.80
C LYS A 437 17.74 -26.01 -17.08
N ARG A 438 18.18 -25.02 -16.31
CA ARG A 438 19.54 -24.46 -16.40
C ARG A 438 20.57 -25.53 -16.07
N VAL A 439 21.56 -25.72 -16.94
CA VAL A 439 22.62 -26.73 -16.78
C VAL A 439 24.03 -26.14 -16.82
N ALA A 440 24.22 -24.99 -17.45
CA ALA A 440 25.48 -24.26 -17.40
C ALA A 440 25.29 -22.79 -17.79
N THR A 441 26.31 -22.00 -17.55
CA THR A 441 26.45 -20.66 -18.12
C THR A 441 27.81 -20.55 -18.81
N ALA A 442 27.82 -20.01 -20.03
CA ALA A 442 29.01 -19.82 -20.84
C ALA A 442 29.37 -18.34 -20.95
N GLU A 443 30.67 -18.04 -20.85
CA GLU A 443 31.24 -16.71 -21.07
C GLU A 443 32.07 -16.73 -22.35
N CYS A 444 31.60 -15.98 -23.36
CA CYS A 444 32.32 -15.77 -24.61
C CYS A 444 32.98 -14.39 -24.58
N HIS A 445 34.26 -14.30 -24.94
CA HIS A 445 34.99 -13.04 -25.04
C HIS A 445 35.15 -12.65 -26.51
N HIS A 446 35.08 -11.35 -26.80
CA HIS A 446 35.35 -10.84 -28.13
C HIS A 446 36.73 -10.19 -28.19
N ASP A 447 37.63 -10.81 -28.95
CA ASP A 447 38.94 -10.26 -29.30
C ASP A 447 38.88 -9.63 -30.71
N PRO A 448 39.33 -8.39 -30.91
CA PRO A 448 39.29 -7.72 -32.22
C PRO A 448 40.00 -8.46 -33.36
N ASP A 449 41.07 -9.19 -33.05
CA ASP A 449 41.94 -9.89 -34.01
C ASP A 449 41.52 -11.36 -34.20
N ARG A 450 40.98 -11.99 -33.15
CA ARG A 450 40.63 -13.42 -33.13
C ARG A 450 39.13 -13.68 -33.26
N GLY A 451 38.30 -12.65 -33.15
CA GLY A 451 36.85 -12.79 -33.04
C GLY A 451 36.42 -13.28 -31.66
N TRP A 452 35.25 -13.92 -31.62
CA TRP A 452 34.72 -14.55 -30.42
C TRP A 452 35.51 -15.80 -30.06
N PHE A 453 35.73 -16.02 -28.77
CA PHE A 453 36.25 -17.27 -28.22
C PHE A 453 35.56 -17.62 -26.90
N LEU A 454 35.50 -18.92 -26.58
CA LEU A 454 34.92 -19.41 -25.32
C LEU A 454 35.97 -19.24 -24.24
N LYS A 455 35.71 -18.39 -23.25
CA LYS A 455 36.59 -18.23 -22.10
C LYS A 455 36.35 -19.36 -21.10
N GLU A 456 35.10 -19.56 -20.71
CA GLU A 456 34.71 -20.62 -19.80
C GLU A 456 33.24 -21.03 -19.96
N ALA A 457 32.93 -22.24 -19.52
CA ALA A 457 31.56 -22.73 -19.33
C ALA A 457 31.49 -23.46 -18.00
N GLN A 458 30.57 -23.04 -17.13
CA GLN A 458 30.46 -23.55 -15.77
C GLN A 458 29.04 -24.05 -15.48
N GLY A 459 28.95 -25.22 -14.86
CA GLY A 459 27.71 -25.78 -14.33
C GLY A 459 27.35 -25.18 -12.97
N PRO A 460 26.27 -25.69 -12.34
CA PRO A 460 25.83 -25.23 -11.03
C PRO A 460 26.96 -25.30 -9.98
N ALA A 461 27.08 -24.28 -9.15
CA ALA A 461 28.12 -24.14 -8.14
C ALA A 461 29.56 -24.27 -8.69
N ASN A 462 29.81 -23.74 -9.91
CA ASN A 462 31.09 -23.81 -10.62
C ASN A 462 31.56 -25.24 -10.97
N GLN A 463 30.64 -26.21 -11.03
CA GLN A 463 30.99 -27.58 -11.41
C GLN A 463 31.28 -27.68 -12.92
N ASP A 464 31.96 -28.75 -13.33
CA ASP A 464 32.17 -29.06 -14.73
C ASP A 464 30.83 -29.41 -15.43
N PRO A 465 30.40 -28.67 -16.47
CA PRO A 465 29.11 -28.90 -17.12
C PRO A 465 29.06 -30.15 -18.02
N GLY A 466 30.18 -30.88 -18.19
CA GLY A 466 30.28 -32.06 -19.03
C GLY A 466 30.52 -31.75 -20.51
N SER A 467 30.98 -32.77 -21.27
CA SER A 467 31.45 -32.59 -22.65
C SER A 467 30.36 -32.07 -23.60
N ALA A 468 29.14 -32.63 -23.55
CA ALA A 468 28.05 -32.23 -24.43
C ALA A 468 27.70 -30.72 -24.30
N VAL A 469 27.73 -30.19 -23.08
CA VAL A 469 27.46 -28.76 -22.83
C VAL A 469 28.62 -27.89 -23.28
N ARG A 470 29.88 -28.34 -23.10
CA ARG A 470 31.05 -27.65 -23.64
C ARG A 470 31.04 -27.61 -25.17
N ASP A 471 30.65 -28.70 -25.82
CA ASP A 471 30.56 -28.78 -27.28
C ASP A 471 29.52 -27.78 -27.81
N VAL A 472 28.39 -27.65 -27.11
CA VAL A 472 27.37 -26.64 -27.39
C VAL A 472 27.91 -25.22 -27.20
N ALA A 473 28.61 -24.94 -26.09
CA ALA A 473 29.23 -23.63 -25.85
C ALA A 473 30.31 -23.30 -26.91
N GLN A 474 31.08 -24.29 -27.36
CA GLN A 474 32.09 -24.10 -28.39
C GLN A 474 31.45 -23.89 -29.77
N ARG A 475 30.36 -24.59 -30.06
CA ARG A 475 29.57 -24.40 -31.28
C ARG A 475 28.98 -22.99 -31.36
N LEU A 476 28.55 -22.43 -30.22
CA LEU A 476 28.10 -21.04 -30.11
C LEU A 476 29.15 -20.09 -30.66
N VAL A 477 30.38 -20.16 -30.17
CA VAL A 477 31.48 -19.32 -30.63
C VAL A 477 31.69 -19.40 -32.15
N THR A 478 31.67 -20.61 -32.69
CA THR A 478 31.80 -20.83 -34.15
C THR A 478 30.67 -20.14 -34.91
N THR A 479 29.43 -20.26 -34.43
CA THR A 479 28.27 -19.59 -35.03
C THR A 479 28.37 -18.06 -34.95
N LEU A 480 28.78 -17.51 -33.80
CA LEU A 480 28.97 -16.06 -33.63
C LEU A 480 30.04 -15.52 -34.57
N ASN A 481 31.15 -16.25 -34.75
CA ASN A 481 32.22 -15.86 -35.67
C ASN A 481 31.79 -15.92 -37.14
N GLN A 482 31.00 -16.94 -37.52
CA GLN A 482 30.44 -17.03 -38.87
C GLN A 482 29.51 -15.84 -39.16
N GLN A 483 28.68 -15.45 -38.20
CA GLN A 483 27.81 -14.28 -38.32
C GLN A 483 28.60 -12.97 -38.39
N ALA A 484 29.68 -12.83 -37.60
CA ALA A 484 30.55 -11.66 -37.62
C ALA A 484 31.38 -11.52 -38.91
N SER A 485 31.73 -12.64 -39.56
CA SER A 485 32.54 -12.64 -40.80
C SER A 485 31.83 -12.03 -42.02
N GLY A 486 30.52 -11.75 -41.93
CA GLY A 486 29.76 -10.95 -42.91
C GLY A 486 30.02 -9.43 -42.89
N THR A 487 31.12 -9.00 -42.25
CA THR A 487 31.50 -7.58 -42.11
C THR A 487 31.77 -6.94 -43.49
N ARG A 488 30.92 -6.02 -43.92
CA ARG A 488 31.18 -5.15 -45.08
C ARG A 488 31.93 -3.91 -44.61
N SER A 489 33.22 -3.77 -44.98
CA SER A 489 33.89 -2.47 -44.90
C SER A 489 33.28 -1.56 -45.96
N ARG A 490 32.94 -0.32 -45.59
CA ARG A 490 32.39 0.68 -46.51
C ARG A 490 33.25 1.93 -46.42
N GLU A 491 33.79 2.37 -47.53
CA GLU A 491 34.56 3.62 -47.58
C GLU A 491 33.65 4.75 -48.05
N PHE A 492 33.64 5.87 -47.32
CA PHE A 492 32.99 7.09 -47.74
C PHE A 492 34.06 8.19 -47.92
N TYR A 493 33.87 9.01 -48.93
CA TYR A 493 34.76 10.15 -49.16
C TYR A 493 34.14 11.42 -48.58
N CYS A 494 34.92 12.21 -47.86
CA CYS A 494 34.55 13.58 -47.47
C CYS A 494 35.56 14.53 -48.11
N PRO A 495 35.14 15.63 -48.75
CA PRO A 495 36.09 16.60 -49.33
C PRO A 495 36.74 17.51 -48.29
N ARG A 496 36.05 17.80 -47.17
CA ARG A 496 36.49 18.76 -46.14
C ARG A 496 37.33 18.12 -45.02
N THR A 497 37.07 16.85 -44.72
CA THR A 497 37.88 16.02 -43.82
C THR A 497 38.47 14.86 -44.60
N ALA A 498 39.49 14.18 -44.10
CA ALA A 498 40.14 13.09 -44.82
C ALA A 498 39.17 11.97 -45.23
N SER A 499 39.53 11.09 -46.18
CA SER A 499 38.67 9.95 -46.55
C SER A 499 38.28 9.14 -45.29
N LEU A 500 36.99 8.90 -45.08
CA LEU A 500 36.46 8.22 -43.91
C LEU A 500 36.13 6.77 -44.27
N GLU A 501 36.94 5.81 -43.82
CA GLU A 501 36.56 4.40 -43.90
C GLU A 501 35.64 4.06 -42.73
N VAL A 502 34.38 3.71 -43.04
CA VAL A 502 33.35 3.37 -42.08
C VAL A 502 33.08 1.86 -42.14
N ARG A 503 33.65 1.08 -41.22
CA ARG A 503 33.40 -0.37 -41.16
C ARG A 503 32.18 -0.64 -40.30
N GLN A 504 31.08 -1.01 -40.93
CA GLN A 504 29.90 -1.48 -40.23
C GLN A 504 30.03 -2.99 -40.00
N ARG A 505 30.22 -3.42 -38.75
CA ARG A 505 30.16 -4.84 -38.39
C ARG A 505 28.69 -5.27 -38.34
N ARG A 506 28.16 -5.84 -39.43
CA ARG A 506 26.91 -6.62 -39.40
C ARG A 506 27.21 -7.98 -38.78
N GLY A 507 26.32 -8.44 -37.90
CA GLY A 507 26.45 -9.75 -37.24
C GLY A 507 27.32 -9.76 -35.98
N CYS A 508 27.69 -8.59 -35.43
CA CYS A 508 28.16 -8.52 -34.05
C CYS A 508 26.94 -8.68 -33.13
N PRO A 509 26.90 -9.70 -32.26
CA PRO A 509 25.77 -9.94 -31.36
C PRO A 509 25.53 -8.72 -30.44
N ILE A 510 26.58 -7.99 -30.05
CA ILE A 510 26.50 -6.88 -29.08
C ILE A 510 26.06 -5.54 -29.74
N GLY A 511 25.21 -5.59 -30.77
CA GLY A 511 24.78 -4.42 -31.54
C GLY A 511 25.74 -4.06 -32.69
N ALA A 512 25.23 -3.30 -33.68
CA ALA A 512 26.06 -2.81 -34.78
C ALA A 512 27.15 -1.90 -34.21
N ARG A 513 28.44 -2.24 -34.41
CA ARG A 513 29.55 -1.32 -34.16
C ARG A 513 30.00 -0.73 -35.50
N VAL A 514 30.17 0.60 -35.52
CA VAL A 514 30.62 1.35 -36.69
C VAL A 514 32.01 1.87 -36.39
N GLU A 515 33.03 1.30 -37.04
CA GLU A 515 34.41 1.77 -36.95
C GLU A 515 34.61 2.91 -37.96
N ILE A 516 35.13 4.06 -37.54
CA ILE A 516 35.39 5.20 -38.43
C ILE A 516 36.90 5.48 -38.44
N ARG A 517 37.55 5.36 -39.60
CA ARG A 517 38.98 5.67 -39.81
C ARG A 517 39.17 6.84 -40.75
N LEU A 518 39.87 7.87 -40.30
CA LEU A 518 40.26 9.04 -41.12
C LEU A 518 41.58 8.74 -41.87
N LYS A 519 41.54 8.67 -43.21
CA LYS A 519 42.70 8.51 -44.10
C LYS A 519 43.15 9.87 -44.65
N ARG A 520 43.91 10.68 -43.89
CA ARG A 520 44.70 11.79 -44.48
C ARG A 520 46.18 11.47 -44.38
N LEU A 521 46.84 11.47 -45.55
CA LEU A 521 48.27 11.70 -45.73
C LEU A 521 49.24 10.64 -45.18
N ASN A 522 49.05 9.35 -45.48
CA ASN A 522 50.10 8.32 -45.33
C ASN A 522 50.93 8.41 -44.00
N ARG A 523 50.28 8.90 -42.95
CA ARG A 523 50.78 9.14 -41.61
C ARG A 523 49.68 8.62 -40.71
N ALA A 524 50.01 7.66 -39.86
CA ALA A 524 49.10 7.22 -38.82
C ALA A 524 48.73 8.45 -37.98
N LEU A 525 47.43 8.77 -37.91
CA LEU A 525 46.95 9.61 -36.84
C LEU A 525 47.31 8.86 -35.54
N LEU A 526 48.06 9.53 -34.68
CA LEU A 526 48.33 9.02 -33.34
C LEU A 526 46.96 8.86 -32.66
N GLU A 527 46.63 7.61 -32.35
CA GLU A 527 45.39 7.12 -31.74
C GLU A 527 44.15 7.04 -32.68
N GLY A 528 43.82 5.81 -33.10
CA GLY A 528 42.51 5.49 -33.65
C GLY A 528 41.44 5.68 -32.57
N ARG A 529 40.59 6.70 -32.72
CA ARG A 529 39.41 6.88 -31.86
C ARG A 529 38.31 5.93 -32.33
N TRP A 530 37.87 5.08 -31.41
CA TRP A 530 36.70 4.23 -31.59
C TRP A 530 35.47 5.01 -31.15
N PHE A 531 34.39 4.90 -31.91
CA PHE A 531 33.11 5.47 -31.51
C PHE A 531 32.05 4.37 -31.58
N SER A 532 31.06 4.43 -30.68
CA SER A 532 29.90 3.54 -30.77
C SER A 532 29.07 3.92 -32.00
N ALA A 533 28.47 2.93 -32.67
CA ALA A 533 27.51 3.23 -33.74
C ALA A 533 26.34 4.04 -33.19
N GLU A 534 25.94 3.81 -31.94
CA GLU A 534 24.87 4.54 -31.25
C GLU A 534 25.15 6.04 -31.14
N SER A 535 26.42 6.45 -31.12
CA SER A 535 26.79 7.87 -31.14
C SER A 535 26.49 8.54 -32.48
N PHE A 536 26.24 7.75 -33.53
CA PHE A 536 25.91 8.22 -34.88
C PHE A 536 24.57 7.70 -35.41
N THR A 537 23.94 6.76 -34.72
CA THR A 537 22.54 6.39 -34.94
C THR A 537 21.71 7.67 -34.78
N ASP A 538 20.83 7.93 -35.73
CA ASP A 538 19.96 9.12 -35.79
C ASP A 538 20.66 10.47 -36.08
N LYS A 539 21.95 10.48 -36.42
CA LYS A 539 22.60 11.68 -36.96
C LYS A 539 22.27 11.88 -38.44
N PHE A 540 22.33 13.13 -38.87
CA PHE A 540 22.10 13.54 -40.25
C PHE A 540 23.41 14.00 -40.91
N TRP A 541 23.49 13.78 -42.21
CA TRP A 541 24.64 14.09 -43.03
C TRP A 541 24.18 14.87 -44.23
N ARG A 542 25.00 15.83 -44.65
CA ARG A 542 24.90 16.38 -45.99
C ARG A 542 25.68 15.47 -46.91
N ILE A 543 25.04 14.86 -47.89
CA ILE A 543 25.68 13.93 -48.83
C ILE A 543 25.51 14.38 -50.27
N GLU A 544 26.44 13.97 -51.11
CA GLU A 544 26.33 13.95 -52.57
C GLU A 544 26.30 12.49 -53.00
N ARG A 545 25.32 12.07 -53.79
CA ARG A 545 25.22 10.68 -54.25
C ARG A 545 24.91 10.56 -55.73
N SER A 546 25.19 9.40 -56.29
CA SER A 546 24.72 9.07 -57.63
C SER A 546 23.18 8.89 -57.66
N ASP A 547 22.56 9.22 -58.78
CA ASP A 547 21.13 9.01 -59.04
C ASP A 547 20.79 7.56 -59.46
N VAL A 548 21.79 6.84 -59.96
CA VAL A 548 21.75 5.41 -60.27
C VAL A 548 22.87 4.64 -59.55
N PRO A 549 22.71 3.33 -59.27
CA PRO A 549 23.79 2.50 -58.75
C PRO A 549 25.00 2.48 -59.68
N LEU A 550 26.22 2.40 -59.13
CA LEU A 550 27.48 2.39 -59.91
C LEU A 550 27.61 1.24 -60.92
N GLN A 551 26.83 0.17 -60.73
CA GLN A 551 26.79 -0.97 -61.65
C GLN A 551 25.84 -0.75 -62.84
N SER A 552 25.10 0.37 -62.87
CA SER A 552 24.24 0.74 -63.99
C SER A 552 25.05 1.17 -65.21
N THR A 553 24.57 0.85 -66.40
CA THR A 553 25.14 1.32 -67.68
C THR A 553 24.73 2.75 -68.03
N GLU A 554 23.82 3.35 -67.26
CA GLU A 554 23.35 4.71 -67.45
C GLU A 554 24.36 5.73 -66.93
N ARG A 555 24.44 6.89 -67.58
CA ARG A 555 25.34 7.97 -67.16
C ARG A 555 24.80 8.59 -65.87
N ALA A 556 25.49 8.36 -64.76
CA ALA A 556 25.08 8.88 -63.45
C ALA A 556 25.07 10.42 -63.42
N SER A 557 23.99 10.98 -62.92
CA SER A 557 23.95 12.35 -62.40
C SER A 557 24.14 12.32 -60.87
N TRP A 558 24.57 13.45 -60.30
CA TRP A 558 24.83 13.56 -58.86
C TRP A 558 23.77 14.43 -58.21
N MET A 559 23.29 14.01 -57.05
CA MET A 559 22.27 14.71 -56.28
C MET A 559 22.80 14.96 -54.86
N GLU A 560 22.65 16.20 -54.40
CA GLU A 560 22.91 16.56 -53.00
C GLU A 560 21.62 16.40 -52.19
N GLU A 561 21.71 15.73 -51.03
CA GLU A 561 20.57 15.56 -50.12
C GLU A 561 21.04 15.49 -48.66
N ALA A 562 20.14 15.80 -47.72
CA ALA A 562 20.33 15.50 -46.31
C ALA A 562 19.85 14.06 -46.07
N ALA A 563 20.68 13.25 -45.42
CA ALA A 563 20.38 11.84 -45.18
C ALA A 563 20.78 11.43 -43.77
N SER A 564 19.89 10.70 -43.09
CA SER A 564 20.26 10.04 -41.83
C SER A 564 21.39 9.03 -42.05
N THR A 565 22.18 8.72 -41.03
CA THR A 565 23.19 7.65 -41.06
C THR A 565 22.61 6.33 -41.61
N SER A 566 21.36 6.02 -41.26
CA SER A 566 20.67 4.81 -41.73
C SER A 566 20.35 4.85 -43.23
N THR A 567 19.95 6.03 -43.75
CA THR A 567 19.68 6.27 -45.16
C THR A 567 20.95 6.15 -45.98
N VAL A 568 22.05 6.76 -45.52
CA VAL A 568 23.38 6.66 -46.13
C VAL A 568 23.81 5.20 -46.28
N PHE A 569 23.62 4.40 -45.23
CA PHE A 569 23.93 2.97 -45.28
C PHE A 569 23.01 2.19 -46.23
N SER A 570 21.73 2.54 -46.30
CA SER A 570 20.79 1.92 -47.24
C SER A 570 21.18 2.17 -48.70
N LEU A 571 21.61 3.40 -49.01
CA LEU A 571 22.06 3.80 -50.35
C LEU A 571 23.32 3.03 -50.79
N LEU A 572 24.33 2.95 -49.93
CA LEU A 572 25.51 2.13 -50.23
C LEU A 572 25.17 0.65 -50.44
N ASP A 573 24.24 0.09 -49.67
CA ASP A 573 23.83 -1.31 -49.82
C ASP A 573 23.19 -1.59 -51.19
N ARG A 574 22.55 -0.56 -51.76
CA ARG A 574 21.95 -0.62 -53.10
C ARG A 574 22.96 -0.30 -54.21
N GLY A 575 24.24 -0.12 -53.88
CA GLY A 575 25.32 0.10 -54.83
C GLY A 575 25.45 1.54 -55.33
N TYR A 576 24.84 2.51 -54.66
CA TYR A 576 25.03 3.93 -54.96
C TYR A 576 26.40 4.40 -54.46
N SER A 577 26.99 5.37 -55.16
CA SER A 577 28.14 6.12 -54.65
C SER A 577 27.61 7.22 -53.74
N VAL A 578 28.16 7.35 -52.54
CA VAL A 578 27.78 8.40 -51.58
C VAL A 578 29.03 9.06 -51.03
N THR A 579 29.10 10.38 -51.16
CA THR A 579 30.16 11.27 -50.65
C THR A 579 29.55 12.11 -49.54
N ALA A 580 30.12 12.07 -48.33
CA ALA A 580 29.63 12.93 -47.24
C ALA A 580 30.27 14.31 -47.37
N MET A 581 29.47 15.32 -47.64
CA MET A 581 29.92 16.70 -47.83
C MET A 581 30.12 17.40 -46.47
N ASP A 582 29.24 17.15 -45.50
CA ASP A 582 29.30 17.72 -44.15
C ASP A 582 28.55 16.87 -43.10
N GLY A 583 28.78 17.15 -41.81
CA GLY A 583 28.18 16.44 -40.65
C GLY A 583 29.19 15.67 -39.77
N PRO A 584 28.70 14.91 -38.77
CA PRO A 584 27.30 14.62 -38.46
C PRO A 584 26.57 15.80 -37.77
N PHE A 585 25.27 15.89 -38.00
CA PHE A 585 24.35 16.83 -37.36
C PHE A 585 23.37 16.10 -36.45
N GLU A 586 22.87 16.79 -35.42
CA GLU A 586 21.85 16.26 -34.50
C GLU A 586 20.47 16.18 -35.14
N THR A 587 20.16 17.07 -36.08
CA THR A 587 18.84 17.18 -36.72
C THR A 587 18.95 17.22 -38.24
N GLU A 588 17.87 16.83 -38.92
CA GLU A 588 17.75 16.94 -40.38
C GLU A 588 17.78 18.41 -40.83
N GLU A 589 17.16 19.29 -40.04
CA GLU A 589 17.08 20.73 -40.30
C GLU A 589 18.45 21.38 -40.33
N ASP A 590 19.36 21.02 -39.41
CA ASP A 590 20.75 21.51 -39.41
C ASP A 590 21.52 21.04 -40.66
N ALA A 591 21.27 19.80 -41.10
CA ALA A 591 21.89 19.24 -42.29
C ALA A 591 21.36 19.90 -43.58
N ILE A 592 20.05 20.22 -43.62
CA ILE A 592 19.41 20.98 -44.71
C ILE A 592 19.91 22.42 -44.71
N TYR A 593 19.99 23.07 -43.56
CA TYR A 593 20.52 24.43 -43.45
C TYR A 593 21.98 24.50 -43.98
N ALA A 594 22.79 23.48 -43.69
CA ALA A 594 24.14 23.35 -44.25
C ALA A 594 24.17 23.10 -45.78
N LEU A 595 23.08 22.63 -46.40
CA LEU A 595 22.91 22.59 -47.86
C LEU A 595 22.64 24.00 -48.40
N ASP A 596 21.71 24.74 -47.78
CA ASP A 596 21.27 26.06 -48.25
C ASP A 596 22.38 27.12 -48.16
N VAL A 597 23.13 27.16 -47.04
CA VAL A 597 24.23 28.13 -46.84
C VAL A 597 25.37 27.94 -47.87
N ALA A 598 25.58 26.72 -48.36
CA ALA A 598 26.62 26.48 -49.35
C ALA A 598 26.23 26.95 -50.76
N TRP A 599 24.93 26.92 -51.08
CA TRP A 599 24.40 27.47 -52.33
C TRP A 599 24.57 28.99 -52.39
N GLU A 600 24.29 29.71 -51.31
CA GLU A 600 24.46 31.17 -51.24
C GLU A 600 25.93 31.62 -51.31
N SER A 601 26.88 30.75 -50.98
CA SER A 601 28.33 31.06 -51.04
C SER A 601 28.99 30.85 -52.42
N SER A 602 28.20 30.46 -53.43
CA SER A 602 28.69 30.13 -54.78
C SER A 602 28.38 31.19 -55.87
N GLU A 603 27.78 32.32 -55.48
CA GLU A 603 27.86 33.61 -56.19
C GLU A 603 29.00 34.47 -55.62
#